data_AF-A0A929J1W9-F1
#
_entry.id   AF-A0A929J1W9-F1
#
_cell.length_a   1.000
_cell.length_b   1.000
_cell.length_c   1.000
_cell.angle_alpha   90.00
_cell.angle_beta   90.00
_cell.angle_gamma   90.00
#
_symmetry.space_group_name_H-M   'P 1'
#
loop_
_entity.id
_entity.type
_entity.pdbx_description
1 polymer ?
#
loop_
_entity_poly.entity_id
_entity_poly.type
_entity_poly.pdbx_seq_one_letter_code
_entity_poly.pdbx_strand_id
1 'polypeptide(L)'
;MPILIVKTSSLGDVIHTLPAVTDAKRHYPDLQFDWVVEEAFAEIPTWHPAIRQVIPVALRRWRKQILTTYFNGTWHQFKQKLNSNKYDKIIDAQGLIKSVFLTYQTSGIRCGLDYRSAREPLTSIVYQQRYNILKNQHAVTKIRQLFANILDYQLPNTPPEYGIVKHFSQQTNNKQIVFLHGTTWSTKHWPEKNWLKLAKLATDIGLKIYLPWGNPVEQQRALRIATVHKNISII
;
A
#
# COMPACT_ATOMS: atom_id res chain seq x y z
N MET A 1 15.66 -14.10 -9.16
CA MET A 1 14.31 -14.71 -9.29
C MET A 1 13.26 -13.59 -9.33
N PRO A 2 12.64 -13.28 -10.48
CA PRO A 2 11.57 -12.28 -10.60
C PRO A 2 10.26 -12.74 -9.94
N ILE A 3 9.72 -11.89 -9.07
CA ILE A 3 8.48 -12.12 -8.33
C ILE A 3 7.47 -11.01 -8.63
N LEU A 4 6.23 -11.39 -8.93
CA LEU A 4 5.12 -10.44 -9.05
C LEU A 4 4.33 -10.37 -7.75
N ILE A 5 4.19 -9.19 -7.18
CA ILE A 5 3.31 -8.90 -6.05
C ILE A 5 1.97 -8.38 -6.58
N VAL A 6 0.88 -9.01 -6.18
CA VAL A 6 -0.47 -8.51 -6.40
C VAL A 6 -1.05 -8.04 -5.07
N LYS A 7 -0.93 -6.73 -4.82
CA LYS A 7 -1.49 -6.05 -3.65
C LYS A 7 -1.95 -4.67 -4.06
N THR A 8 -3.24 -4.56 -4.36
CA THR A 8 -3.78 -3.40 -5.08
C THR A 8 -4.30 -2.27 -4.21
N SER A 9 -4.80 -2.58 -3.01
CA SER A 9 -5.53 -1.64 -2.15
C SER A 9 -5.73 -2.21 -0.75
N SER A 10 -6.07 -1.45 0.28
CA SER A 10 -6.09 0.02 0.38
C SER A 10 -4.71 0.61 0.66
N LEU A 11 -4.60 1.94 0.83
CA LEU A 11 -3.35 2.64 1.18
C LEU A 11 -2.56 1.92 2.29
N GLY A 12 -3.22 1.65 3.41
CA GLY A 12 -2.59 0.96 4.55
C GLY A 12 -2.14 -0.46 4.20
N ASP A 13 -2.91 -1.19 3.40
CA ASP A 13 -2.56 -2.56 3.01
C ASP A 13 -1.35 -2.62 2.06
N VAL A 14 -1.18 -1.59 1.20
CA VAL A 14 0.01 -1.45 0.34
C VAL A 14 1.25 -1.17 1.22
N ILE A 15 1.15 -0.21 2.14
CA ILE A 15 2.24 0.11 3.08
C ILE A 15 2.59 -1.11 3.96
N HIS A 16 1.60 -1.85 4.45
CA HIS A 16 1.81 -3.05 5.28
C HIS A 16 2.51 -4.20 4.56
N THR A 17 2.64 -4.14 3.23
CA THR A 17 3.32 -5.17 2.44
C THR A 17 4.83 -4.91 2.33
N LEU A 18 5.28 -3.66 2.51
CA LEU A 18 6.69 -3.29 2.38
C LEU A 18 7.63 -4.08 3.30
N PRO A 19 7.28 -4.36 4.58
CA PRO A 19 8.17 -5.15 5.45
C PRO A 19 8.41 -6.57 4.96
N ALA A 20 7.43 -7.19 4.30
CA ALA A 20 7.59 -8.52 3.72
C ALA A 20 8.57 -8.52 2.52
N VAL A 21 8.61 -7.42 1.76
CA VAL A 21 9.59 -7.19 0.70
C VAL A 21 10.99 -6.99 1.28
N THR A 22 11.11 -6.21 2.35
CA THR A 22 12.38 -6.01 3.08
C THR A 22 12.92 -7.35 3.62
N ASP A 23 12.09 -8.14 4.29
CA ASP A 23 12.46 -9.45 4.82
C ASP A 23 12.94 -10.40 3.71
N ALA A 24 12.18 -10.50 2.62
CA ALA A 24 12.53 -11.36 1.49
C ALA A 24 13.86 -10.95 0.83
N LYS A 25 14.08 -9.64 0.64
CA LYS A 25 15.33 -9.11 0.04
C LYS A 25 16.55 -9.37 0.91
N ARG A 26 16.39 -9.40 2.24
CA ARG A 26 17.49 -9.74 3.18
C ARG A 26 17.92 -11.20 3.08
N HIS A 27 16.96 -12.12 2.97
CA HIS A 27 17.25 -13.54 2.84
C HIS A 27 17.77 -13.88 1.44
N TYR A 28 17.24 -13.20 0.43
CA TYR A 28 17.58 -13.44 -0.96
C TYR A 28 17.92 -12.11 -1.67
N PRO A 29 19.20 -11.70 -1.64
CA PRO A 29 19.66 -10.44 -2.21
C PRO A 29 19.37 -10.28 -3.71
N ASP A 30 19.21 -11.37 -4.46
CA ASP A 30 18.95 -11.35 -5.90
C ASP A 30 17.45 -11.30 -6.27
N LEU A 31 16.55 -11.22 -5.28
CA LEU A 31 15.13 -11.03 -5.56
C LEU A 31 14.86 -9.66 -6.17
N GLN A 32 14.02 -9.66 -7.19
CA GLN A 32 13.46 -8.46 -7.80
C GLN A 32 11.95 -8.59 -7.82
N PHE A 33 11.28 -7.52 -7.41
CA PHE A 33 9.82 -7.51 -7.32
C PHE A 33 9.22 -6.54 -8.35
N ASP A 34 8.23 -7.03 -9.06
CA ASP A 34 7.26 -6.17 -9.74
C ASP A 34 5.99 -6.11 -8.91
N TRP A 35 5.26 -5.00 -8.97
CA TRP A 35 4.10 -4.80 -8.10
C TRP A 35 2.90 -4.26 -8.88
N VAL A 36 1.82 -5.03 -8.89
CA VAL A 36 0.50 -4.58 -9.38
C VAL A 36 -0.26 -3.85 -8.28
N VAL A 37 -0.51 -2.56 -8.49
CA VAL A 37 -1.13 -1.67 -7.49
C VAL A 37 -2.14 -0.72 -8.13
N GLU A 38 -3.19 -0.30 -7.41
CA GLU A 38 -4.10 0.72 -7.94
C GLU A 38 -3.34 2.02 -8.25
N GLU A 39 -3.71 2.71 -9.34
CA GLU A 39 -3.03 3.93 -9.80
C GLU A 39 -2.88 5.00 -8.72
N ALA A 40 -3.89 5.15 -7.85
CA ALA A 40 -3.87 6.09 -6.72
C ALA A 40 -2.80 5.79 -5.66
N PHE A 41 -2.21 4.59 -5.66
CA PHE A 41 -1.18 4.16 -4.72
C PHE A 41 0.11 3.73 -5.43
N ALA A 42 0.25 4.01 -6.73
CA ALA A 42 1.36 3.54 -7.55
C ALA A 42 2.72 4.14 -7.14
N GLU A 43 2.72 5.27 -6.47
CA GLU A 43 3.95 5.89 -5.95
C GLU A 43 4.57 5.07 -4.80
N ILE A 44 3.76 4.47 -3.93
CA ILE A 44 4.24 3.88 -2.68
C ILE A 44 5.28 2.76 -2.91
N PRO A 45 5.07 1.81 -3.84
CA PRO A 45 6.08 0.79 -4.09
C PRO A 45 7.39 1.34 -4.67
N THR A 46 7.38 2.50 -5.35
CA THR A 46 8.61 3.07 -5.95
C THR A 46 9.61 3.53 -4.89
N TRP A 47 9.14 3.78 -3.66
CA TRP A 47 9.99 4.20 -2.55
C TRP A 47 10.90 3.08 -2.02
N HIS A 48 10.59 1.81 -2.33
CA HIS A 48 11.33 0.67 -1.81
C HIS A 48 12.33 0.13 -2.84
N PRO A 49 13.64 0.03 -2.51
CA PRO A 49 14.70 -0.25 -3.48
C PRO A 49 14.64 -1.65 -4.13
N ALA A 50 13.96 -2.61 -3.48
CA ALA A 50 13.77 -3.94 -4.06
C ALA A 50 12.66 -4.01 -5.14
N ILE A 51 11.87 -2.94 -5.30
CA ILE A 51 10.83 -2.89 -6.33
C ILE A 51 11.47 -2.41 -7.63
N ARG A 52 11.47 -3.29 -8.63
CA ARG A 52 12.01 -3.01 -9.96
C ARG A 52 11.00 -2.26 -10.82
N GLN A 53 9.75 -2.72 -10.84
CA GLN A 53 8.72 -2.16 -11.69
C GLN A 53 7.36 -2.06 -10.97
N VAL A 54 6.74 -0.89 -11.06
CA VAL A 54 5.34 -0.72 -10.67
C VAL A 54 4.44 -0.84 -11.89
N ILE A 55 3.38 -1.62 -11.75
CA ILE A 55 2.39 -1.91 -12.79
C ILE A 55 1.03 -1.37 -12.30
N PRO A 56 0.70 -0.10 -12.60
CA PRO A 56 -0.56 0.49 -12.19
C PRO A 56 -1.76 -0.24 -12.81
N VAL A 57 -2.79 -0.47 -12.00
CA VAL A 57 -4.09 -0.96 -12.42
C VAL A 57 -5.16 0.06 -12.04
N ALA A 58 -6.27 0.12 -12.77
CA ALA A 58 -7.36 1.03 -12.47
C ALA A 58 -8.69 0.30 -12.36
N LEU A 59 -8.74 -0.83 -11.61
CA LEU A 59 -9.94 -1.67 -11.51
C LEU A 59 -11.16 -0.87 -11.05
N ARG A 60 -10.95 0.11 -10.15
CA ARG A 60 -12.03 1.01 -9.69
C ARG A 60 -12.63 1.84 -10.82
N ARG A 61 -11.79 2.41 -11.70
CA ARG A 61 -12.24 3.21 -12.85
C ARG A 61 -12.85 2.30 -13.92
N TRP A 62 -12.18 1.20 -14.25
CA TRP A 62 -12.60 0.28 -15.29
C TRP A 62 -13.98 -0.33 -15.03
N ARG A 63 -14.28 -0.67 -13.77
CA ARG A 63 -15.61 -1.17 -13.38
C ARG A 63 -16.73 -0.14 -13.57
N LYS A 64 -16.43 1.16 -13.48
CA LYS A 64 -17.40 2.25 -13.71
C LYS A 64 -17.58 2.56 -15.19
N GLN A 65 -16.60 2.23 -16.03
CA GLN A 65 -16.54 2.60 -17.45
C GLN A 65 -16.07 1.41 -18.30
N ILE A 66 -16.80 0.29 -18.23
CA ILE A 66 -16.39 -0.99 -18.83
C ILE A 66 -16.25 -0.87 -20.36
N LEU A 67 -17.27 -0.31 -21.04
CA LEU A 67 -17.27 -0.12 -22.49
C LEU A 67 -16.07 0.76 -22.92
N THR A 68 -15.90 1.92 -22.31
CA THR A 68 -14.79 2.84 -22.61
C THR A 68 -13.43 2.19 -22.40
N THR A 69 -13.26 1.41 -21.32
CA THR A 69 -12.03 0.68 -21.00
C THR A 69 -11.69 -0.36 -22.06
N TYR A 70 -12.71 -1.03 -22.60
CA TYR A 70 -12.52 -2.01 -23.65
C TYR A 70 -12.03 -1.35 -24.95
N PHE A 71 -12.65 -0.24 -25.34
CA PHE A 71 -12.34 0.45 -26.60
C PHE A 71 -11.07 1.30 -26.57
N ASN A 72 -10.66 1.82 -25.40
CA ASN A 72 -9.50 2.71 -25.31
C ASN A 72 -8.14 1.99 -25.20
N GLY A 73 -8.11 0.65 -25.25
CA GLY A 73 -6.88 -0.14 -25.22
C GLY A 73 -6.13 -0.16 -23.88
N THR A 74 -6.63 0.51 -22.83
CA THR A 74 -5.93 0.58 -21.53
C THR A 74 -5.75 -0.79 -20.88
N TRP A 75 -6.72 -1.70 -21.05
CA TRP A 75 -6.59 -3.09 -20.63
C TRP A 75 -5.49 -3.84 -21.38
N HIS A 76 -5.40 -3.64 -22.71
CA HIS A 76 -4.38 -4.27 -23.53
C HIS A 76 -2.97 -3.79 -23.13
N GLN A 77 -2.80 -2.48 -22.91
CA GLN A 77 -1.54 -1.90 -22.43
C GLN A 77 -1.14 -2.43 -21.05
N PHE A 78 -2.11 -2.54 -20.12
CA PHE A 78 -1.88 -3.16 -18.82
C PHE A 78 -1.42 -4.61 -18.97
N LYS A 79 -2.12 -5.41 -19.78
CA LYS A 79 -1.80 -6.82 -20.00
C LYS A 79 -0.43 -6.99 -20.67
N GLN A 80 -0.07 -6.12 -21.61
CA GLN A 80 1.24 -6.11 -22.24
C GLN A 80 2.34 -5.80 -21.22
N LYS A 81 2.15 -4.78 -20.38
CA LYS A 81 3.09 -4.43 -19.31
C LYS A 81 3.23 -5.56 -18.30
N LEU A 82 2.12 -6.15 -17.88
CA LEU A 82 2.08 -7.28 -16.95
C LEU A 82 2.88 -8.47 -17.47
N ASN A 83 2.75 -8.78 -18.77
CA ASN A 83 3.40 -9.92 -19.42
C ASN A 83 4.75 -9.58 -20.07
N SER A 84 5.31 -8.39 -19.80
CA SER A 84 6.64 -8.02 -20.30
C SER A 84 7.77 -8.84 -19.67
N ASN A 85 7.52 -9.47 -18.51
CA ASN A 85 8.45 -10.32 -17.81
C ASN A 85 7.81 -11.70 -17.55
N LYS A 86 8.63 -12.75 -17.45
CA LYS A 86 8.21 -14.05 -16.93
C LYS A 86 8.52 -14.08 -15.44
N TYR A 87 7.51 -14.40 -14.61
CA TYR A 87 7.68 -14.50 -13.17
C TYR A 87 7.79 -15.94 -12.73
N ASP A 88 8.68 -16.21 -11.78
CA ASP A 88 8.78 -17.53 -11.16
C ASP A 88 7.57 -17.77 -10.24
N LYS A 89 7.22 -16.75 -9.45
CA LYS A 89 6.04 -16.76 -8.58
C LYS A 89 5.25 -15.46 -8.67
N ILE A 90 3.94 -15.61 -8.50
CA ILE A 90 2.97 -14.52 -8.35
C ILE A 90 2.41 -14.61 -6.94
N ILE A 91 2.69 -13.62 -6.10
CA ILE A 91 2.23 -13.54 -4.72
C ILE A 91 0.96 -12.68 -4.68
N ASP A 92 -0.21 -13.31 -4.57
CA ASP A 92 -1.45 -12.60 -4.24
C ASP A 92 -1.53 -12.39 -2.73
N ALA A 93 -1.05 -11.22 -2.29
CA ALA A 93 -1.13 -10.77 -0.89
C ALA A 93 -2.44 -10.02 -0.59
N GLN A 94 -3.34 -9.89 -1.56
CA GLN A 94 -4.63 -9.23 -1.42
C GLN A 94 -5.72 -10.21 -0.98
N GLY A 95 -5.78 -11.39 -1.60
CA GLY A 95 -6.72 -12.45 -1.27
C GLY A 95 -8.19 -12.09 -1.54
N LEU A 96 -8.46 -11.42 -2.66
CA LEU A 96 -9.80 -11.04 -3.13
C LEU A 96 -10.05 -11.52 -4.56
N ILE A 97 -11.30 -11.74 -4.95
CA ILE A 97 -11.69 -12.17 -6.30
C ILE A 97 -11.15 -11.19 -7.36
N LYS A 98 -11.13 -9.89 -7.02
CA LYS A 98 -10.60 -8.85 -7.91
C LYS A 98 -9.09 -8.95 -8.15
N SER A 99 -8.31 -9.41 -7.17
CA SER A 99 -6.86 -9.58 -7.33
C SER A 99 -6.56 -10.87 -8.07
N VAL A 100 -7.31 -11.92 -7.78
CA VAL A 100 -7.31 -13.18 -8.52
C VAL A 100 -7.45 -12.96 -10.03
N PHE A 101 -8.39 -12.11 -10.45
CA PHE A 101 -8.57 -11.78 -11.86
C PHE A 101 -7.29 -11.26 -12.52
N LEU A 102 -6.50 -10.44 -11.81
CA LEU A 102 -5.21 -9.92 -12.28
C LEU A 102 -4.13 -11.01 -12.28
N THR A 103 -4.09 -11.85 -11.24
CA THR A 103 -3.11 -12.94 -11.13
C THR A 103 -3.22 -13.95 -12.26
N TYR A 104 -4.44 -14.15 -12.80
CA TYR A 104 -4.69 -15.03 -13.93
C TYR A 104 -4.20 -14.49 -15.27
N GLN A 105 -3.93 -13.18 -15.40
CA GLN A 105 -3.54 -12.58 -16.68
C GLN A 105 -2.06 -12.76 -17.01
N THR A 106 -1.29 -13.47 -16.18
CA THR A 106 0.14 -13.67 -16.37
C THR A 106 0.60 -15.06 -15.96
N SER A 107 1.80 -15.42 -16.42
CA SER A 107 2.41 -16.73 -16.21
C SER A 107 3.33 -16.71 -14.98
N GLY A 108 3.27 -17.80 -14.21
CA GLY A 108 4.05 -18.00 -12.98
C GLY A 108 3.27 -18.85 -11.99
N ILE A 109 3.94 -19.37 -10.96
CA ILE A 109 3.27 -20.16 -9.92
C ILE A 109 2.45 -19.19 -9.04
N ARG A 110 1.12 -19.30 -9.09
CA ARG A 110 0.24 -18.43 -8.28
C ARG A 110 0.23 -18.93 -6.84
N CYS A 111 0.62 -18.04 -5.95
CA CYS A 111 0.80 -18.29 -4.53
C CYS A 111 -0.13 -17.36 -3.74
N GLY A 112 -0.82 -17.89 -2.74
CA GLY A 112 -1.70 -17.09 -1.91
C GLY A 112 -2.18 -17.81 -0.67
N LEU A 113 -3.10 -17.17 0.06
CA LEU A 113 -3.70 -17.73 1.25
C LEU A 113 -4.63 -18.91 0.90
N ASP A 114 -4.67 -19.92 1.77
CA ASP A 114 -5.62 -21.01 1.66
C ASP A 114 -7.07 -20.59 1.96
N TYR A 115 -8.01 -21.50 1.76
CA TYR A 115 -9.44 -21.27 1.98
C TYR A 115 -9.75 -20.78 3.40
N ARG A 116 -9.05 -21.33 4.39
CA ARG A 116 -9.26 -21.02 5.81
C ARG A 116 -8.66 -19.69 6.21
N SER A 117 -7.71 -19.14 5.45
CA SER A 117 -6.94 -17.95 5.81
C SER A 117 -7.28 -16.72 4.98
N ALA A 118 -7.78 -16.93 3.76
CA ALA A 118 -8.18 -15.86 2.85
C ALA A 118 -9.38 -15.07 3.38
N ARG A 119 -9.48 -13.80 2.96
CA ARG A 119 -10.63 -12.94 3.27
C ARG A 119 -11.86 -13.39 2.46
N GLU A 120 -11.65 -13.75 1.21
CA GLU A 120 -12.64 -14.36 0.33
C GLU A 120 -12.18 -15.80 0.03
N PRO A 121 -12.73 -16.83 0.70
CA PRO A 121 -12.20 -18.20 0.64
C PRO A 121 -12.09 -18.80 -0.77
N LEU A 122 -13.00 -18.46 -1.67
CA LEU A 122 -13.01 -18.95 -3.06
C LEU A 122 -11.77 -18.54 -3.86
N THR A 123 -11.06 -17.49 -3.43
CA THR A 123 -9.81 -17.08 -4.08
C THR A 123 -8.75 -18.17 -4.02
N SER A 124 -8.77 -19.04 -3.01
CA SER A 124 -7.75 -20.08 -2.84
C SER A 124 -7.74 -21.11 -3.97
N ILE A 125 -8.88 -21.33 -4.64
CA ILE A 125 -9.02 -22.33 -5.72
C ILE A 125 -8.04 -22.03 -6.86
N VAL A 126 -7.73 -20.75 -7.06
CA VAL A 126 -6.92 -20.21 -8.15
C VAL A 126 -5.43 -20.46 -7.98
N TYR A 127 -4.98 -20.51 -6.73
CA TYR A 127 -3.56 -20.60 -6.40
C TYR A 127 -3.09 -22.06 -6.52
N GLN A 128 -1.90 -22.24 -7.08
CA GLN A 128 -1.23 -23.55 -7.15
C GLN A 128 -0.57 -23.85 -5.80
N GLN A 129 0.01 -22.83 -5.17
CA GLN A 129 0.58 -22.92 -3.82
C GLN A 129 -0.29 -22.13 -2.85
N ARG A 130 -0.74 -22.79 -1.78
CA ARG A 130 -1.70 -22.26 -0.81
C ARG A 130 -1.11 -22.37 0.59
N TYR A 131 -1.23 -21.29 1.35
CA TYR A 131 -0.61 -21.21 2.66
C TYR A 131 -1.64 -20.90 3.74
N ASN A 132 -1.65 -21.73 4.78
CA ASN A 132 -2.44 -21.51 5.97
C ASN A 132 -1.73 -20.50 6.87
N ILE A 133 -2.41 -19.41 7.20
CA ILE A 133 -1.94 -18.37 8.13
C ILE A 133 -3.10 -17.94 9.01
N LEU A 134 -2.87 -17.97 10.33
CA LEU A 134 -3.86 -17.58 11.32
C LEU A 134 -4.46 -16.20 11.03
N LYS A 135 -5.80 -16.10 11.07
CA LYS A 135 -6.51 -14.84 10.77
C LYS A 135 -6.29 -13.78 11.84
N ASN A 136 -6.19 -14.18 13.09
CA ASN A 136 -6.13 -13.28 14.25
C ASN A 136 -4.70 -12.80 14.51
N GLN A 137 -4.09 -12.21 13.49
CA GLN A 137 -2.75 -11.63 13.55
C GLN A 137 -2.78 -10.21 12.98
N HIS A 138 -1.83 -9.38 13.40
CA HIS A 138 -1.64 -8.07 12.81
C HIS A 138 -1.38 -8.20 11.30
N ALA A 139 -1.95 -7.30 10.49
CA ALA A 139 -1.90 -7.39 9.03
C ALA A 139 -0.48 -7.47 8.48
N VAL A 140 0.45 -6.71 9.05
CA VAL A 140 1.89 -6.75 8.68
C VAL A 140 2.49 -8.13 8.94
N THR A 141 2.28 -8.70 10.13
CA THR A 141 2.80 -10.03 10.49
C THR A 141 2.25 -11.11 9.55
N LYS A 142 0.96 -11.05 9.23
CA LYS A 142 0.32 -11.98 8.30
C LYS A 142 0.96 -11.94 6.91
N ILE A 143 1.26 -10.75 6.39
CA ILE A 143 1.86 -10.60 5.06
C ILE A 143 3.33 -11.03 5.06
N ARG A 144 4.09 -10.70 6.12
CA ARG A 144 5.46 -11.19 6.31
C ARG A 144 5.51 -12.72 6.35
N GLN A 145 4.63 -13.36 7.12
CA GLN A 145 4.52 -14.82 7.18
C GLN A 145 4.16 -15.43 5.81
N LEU A 146 3.28 -14.77 5.03
CA LEU A 146 2.94 -15.23 3.68
C LEU A 146 4.16 -15.25 2.77
N PHE A 147 4.95 -14.18 2.76
CA PHE A 147 6.17 -14.12 1.95
C PHE A 147 7.21 -15.13 2.44
N ALA A 148 7.40 -15.27 3.76
CA ALA A 148 8.28 -16.25 4.37
C ALA A 148 7.95 -17.67 3.93
N ASN A 149 6.68 -18.07 3.99
CA ASN A 149 6.25 -19.41 3.59
C ASN A 149 6.34 -19.63 2.07
N ILE A 150 6.06 -18.60 1.26
CA ILE A 150 6.13 -18.71 -0.21
C ILE A 150 7.56 -18.82 -0.69
N LEU A 151 8.47 -18.03 -0.12
CA LEU A 151 9.86 -17.92 -0.54
C LEU A 151 10.79 -18.81 0.28
N ASP A 152 10.23 -19.66 1.14
CA ASP A 152 10.93 -20.66 1.93
C ASP A 152 12.07 -20.05 2.78
N TYR A 153 11.72 -19.10 3.63
CA TYR A 153 12.61 -18.56 4.65
C TYR A 153 11.89 -18.44 6.00
N GLN A 154 12.64 -18.40 7.09
CA GLN A 154 12.07 -18.25 8.43
C GLN A 154 11.57 -16.83 8.66
N LEU A 155 10.34 -16.67 9.17
CA LEU A 155 9.80 -15.36 9.53
C LEU A 155 10.72 -14.69 10.57
N PRO A 156 11.26 -13.48 10.30
CA PRO A 156 12.15 -12.84 11.25
C PRO A 156 11.41 -12.36 12.50
N ASN A 157 11.98 -12.63 13.67
CA ASN A 157 11.47 -12.16 14.96
C ASN A 157 11.76 -10.67 15.24
N THR A 158 12.37 -9.96 14.28
CA THR A 158 12.63 -8.52 14.38
C THR A 158 11.36 -7.70 14.12
N PRO A 159 11.29 -6.46 14.64
CA PRO A 159 10.26 -5.52 14.25
C PRO A 159 10.20 -5.34 12.73
N PRO A 160 9.00 -5.09 12.15
CA PRO A 160 8.86 -4.89 10.72
C PRO A 160 9.57 -3.63 10.26
N GLU A 161 10.43 -3.77 9.24
CA GLU A 161 11.13 -2.64 8.64
C GLU A 161 10.55 -2.33 7.27
N TYR A 162 10.00 -1.13 7.08
CA TYR A 162 9.32 -0.76 5.83
C TYR A 162 10.26 -0.47 4.66
N GLY A 163 11.57 -0.31 4.89
CA GLY A 163 12.55 -0.10 3.81
C GLY A 163 12.45 1.22 3.02
N ILE A 164 11.58 2.15 3.41
CA ILE A 164 11.30 3.41 2.65
C ILE A 164 11.88 4.68 3.30
N VAL A 165 12.33 4.64 4.56
CA VAL A 165 12.79 5.85 5.27
C VAL A 165 13.95 6.55 4.54
N LYS A 166 14.87 5.76 3.98
CA LYS A 166 16.02 6.27 3.21
C LYS A 166 15.60 7.03 1.95
N HIS A 167 14.42 6.72 1.38
CA HIS A 167 13.89 7.42 0.21
C HIS A 167 13.54 8.88 0.53
N PHE A 168 13.09 9.15 1.75
CA PHE A 168 12.65 10.48 2.20
C PHE A 168 13.67 11.20 3.08
N SER A 169 14.87 10.63 3.26
CA SER A 169 15.87 11.17 4.18
C SER A 169 16.48 12.46 3.63
N GLN A 170 15.77 13.56 3.83
CA GLN A 170 16.32 14.92 3.85
C GLN A 170 16.36 15.34 5.32
N GLN A 171 17.56 15.61 5.84
CA GLN A 171 17.70 16.15 7.18
C GLN A 171 17.07 17.55 7.22
N THR A 172 15.92 17.69 7.86
CA THR A 172 15.37 19.00 8.21
C THR A 172 15.42 19.15 9.72
N ASN A 173 16.24 20.10 10.19
CA ASN A 173 16.50 20.32 11.61
C ASN A 173 15.42 21.20 12.27
N ASN A 174 14.19 21.16 11.75
CA ASN A 174 13.13 22.06 12.16
C ASN A 174 12.11 21.33 13.03
N LYS A 175 11.78 21.93 14.18
CA LYS A 175 10.71 21.46 15.07
C LYS A 175 9.34 21.59 14.38
N GLN A 176 8.90 20.52 13.74
CA GLN A 176 7.70 20.49 12.92
C GLN A 176 6.75 19.38 13.36
N ILE A 177 5.45 19.57 13.14
CA ILE A 177 4.42 18.57 13.39
C ILE A 177 3.42 18.56 12.23
N VAL A 178 2.94 17.37 11.86
CA VAL A 178 1.93 17.20 10.82
C VAL A 178 0.63 16.75 11.47
N PHE A 179 -0.47 17.44 11.19
CA PHE A 179 -1.81 17.11 11.71
C PHE A 179 -2.63 16.43 10.63
N LEU A 180 -2.72 15.10 10.70
CA LEU A 180 -3.57 14.30 9.82
C LEU A 180 -5.03 14.33 10.30
N HIS A 181 -5.75 15.36 9.88
CA HIS A 181 -7.15 15.58 10.28
C HIS A 181 -8.19 14.94 9.34
N GLY A 182 -7.75 14.38 8.22
CA GLY A 182 -8.59 13.69 7.23
C GLY A 182 -8.82 12.22 7.59
N THR A 183 -10.06 11.74 7.46
CA THR A 183 -10.41 10.32 7.60
C THR A 183 -11.69 10.01 6.84
N THR A 184 -11.92 8.73 6.50
CA THR A 184 -13.04 8.31 5.66
C THR A 184 -14.39 8.40 6.36
N TRP A 185 -14.46 8.08 7.66
CA TRP A 185 -15.72 8.00 8.39
C TRP A 185 -15.92 9.24 9.25
N SER A 186 -17.08 9.88 9.16
CA SER A 186 -17.42 11.06 9.97
C SER A 186 -17.21 10.81 11.46
N THR A 187 -17.59 9.64 11.96
CA THR A 187 -17.45 9.21 13.36
C THR A 187 -16.01 9.04 13.84
N LYS A 188 -15.04 8.93 12.92
CA LYS A 188 -13.60 8.85 13.25
C LYS A 188 -12.94 10.23 13.33
N HIS A 189 -13.67 11.30 13.02
CA HIS A 189 -13.12 12.64 13.12
C HIS A 189 -12.96 13.07 14.57
N TRP A 190 -11.80 13.62 14.89
CA TRP A 190 -11.66 14.40 16.10
C TRP A 190 -12.33 15.77 15.90
N PRO A 191 -13.14 16.25 16.88
CA PRO A 191 -13.84 17.52 16.75
C PRO A 191 -12.90 18.68 16.40
N GLU A 192 -13.30 19.53 15.45
CA GLU A 192 -12.49 20.64 14.96
C GLU A 192 -12.03 21.60 16.08
N LYS A 193 -12.91 21.86 17.06
CA LYS A 193 -12.58 22.65 18.26
C LYS A 193 -11.35 22.12 19.02
N ASN A 194 -11.09 20.82 18.97
CA ASN A 194 -9.95 20.23 19.64
C ASN A 194 -8.67 20.39 18.82
N TRP A 195 -8.77 20.30 17.48
CA TRP A 195 -7.65 20.65 16.59
C TRP A 195 -7.23 22.11 16.77
N LEU A 196 -8.18 23.05 16.88
CA LEU A 196 -7.89 24.46 17.15
C LEU A 196 -7.14 24.66 18.48
N LYS A 197 -7.60 23.99 19.55
CA LYS A 197 -6.94 24.02 20.85
C LYS A 197 -5.52 23.45 20.79
N LEU A 198 -5.35 22.29 20.14
CA LEU A 198 -4.04 21.65 20.00
C LEU A 198 -3.09 22.49 19.14
N ALA A 199 -3.60 23.12 18.08
CA ALA A 199 -2.81 24.00 17.22
C ALA A 199 -2.28 25.21 18.00
N LYS A 200 -3.11 25.82 18.86
CA LYS A 200 -2.67 26.88 19.77
C LYS A 200 -1.55 26.39 20.69
N LEU A 201 -1.77 25.29 21.41
CA LEU A 201 -0.76 24.72 22.33
C LEU A 201 0.58 24.41 21.63
N ALA A 202 0.52 23.81 20.44
CA ALA A 202 1.73 23.47 19.68
C ALA A 202 2.47 24.71 19.15
N THR A 203 1.74 25.73 18.72
CA THR A 203 2.36 26.98 18.23
C THR A 203 2.89 27.86 19.36
N ASP A 204 2.26 27.84 20.54
CA ASP A 204 2.74 28.54 21.75
C ASP A 204 4.14 28.04 22.18
N ILE A 205 4.45 26.75 21.96
CA ILE A 205 5.79 26.17 22.19
C ILE A 205 6.73 26.27 20.97
N GLY A 206 6.35 27.04 19.96
CA GLY A 206 7.17 27.34 18.78
C GLY A 206 7.22 26.26 17.71
N LEU A 207 6.32 25.26 17.71
CA LEU A 207 6.25 24.27 16.63
C LEU A 207 5.65 24.88 15.36
N LYS A 208 6.19 24.47 14.21
CA LYS A 208 5.55 24.70 12.91
C LYS A 208 4.61 23.54 12.58
N ILE A 209 3.36 23.85 12.22
CA ILE A 209 2.33 22.84 11.95
C ILE A 209 2.09 22.75 10.44
N TYR A 210 1.98 21.54 9.93
CA TYR A 210 1.58 21.26 8.55
C TYR A 210 0.24 20.51 8.51
N LEU A 211 -0.66 20.94 7.64
CA LEU A 211 -2.01 20.40 7.48
C LEU A 211 -2.21 19.90 6.04
N PRO A 212 -2.05 18.60 5.78
CA PRO A 212 -2.33 18.03 4.46
C PRO A 212 -3.83 17.89 4.22
N TRP A 213 -4.23 17.93 2.94
CA TRP A 213 -5.61 17.68 2.52
C TRP A 213 -5.66 16.87 1.21
N GLY A 214 -6.67 16.00 1.08
CA GLY A 214 -6.90 15.21 -0.12
C GLY A 214 -8.20 15.53 -0.86
N ASN A 215 -9.04 16.41 -0.32
CA ASN A 215 -10.31 16.83 -0.92
C ASN A 215 -10.76 18.23 -0.44
N PRO A 216 -11.74 18.85 -1.12
CA PRO A 216 -12.20 20.20 -0.75
C PRO A 216 -12.70 20.33 0.69
N VAL A 217 -13.34 19.29 1.25
CA VAL A 217 -13.86 19.34 2.65
C VAL A 217 -12.70 19.40 3.64
N GLU A 218 -11.66 18.59 3.42
CA GLU A 218 -10.44 18.62 4.22
C GLU A 218 -9.69 19.94 4.06
N GLN A 219 -9.60 20.48 2.84
CA GLN A 219 -8.97 21.77 2.58
C GLN A 219 -9.64 22.90 3.36
N GLN A 220 -10.97 22.94 3.33
CA GLN A 220 -11.74 23.95 4.08
C GLN A 220 -11.53 23.83 5.59
N ARG A 221 -11.40 22.60 6.12
CA ARG A 221 -11.04 22.37 7.52
C ARG A 221 -9.62 22.85 7.82
N ALA A 222 -8.66 22.54 6.96
CA ALA A 222 -7.27 22.98 7.11
C ALA A 222 -7.17 24.52 7.12
N LEU A 223 -7.92 25.20 6.24
CA LEU A 223 -8.02 26.66 6.19
C LEU A 223 -8.52 27.25 7.51
N ARG A 224 -9.58 26.67 8.09
CA ARG A 224 -10.08 27.12 9.40
C ARG A 224 -9.06 26.91 10.52
N ILE A 225 -8.37 25.76 10.54
CA ILE A 225 -7.33 25.50 11.57
C ILE A 225 -6.14 26.44 11.39
N ALA A 226 -5.74 26.75 10.16
CA ALA A 226 -4.61 27.62 9.86
C ALA A 226 -4.80 29.06 10.34
N THR A 227 -6.04 29.52 10.56
CA THR A 227 -6.32 30.86 11.12
C THR A 227 -5.76 31.06 12.54
N VAL A 228 -5.44 29.98 13.27
CA VAL A 228 -4.97 30.04 14.65
C VAL A 228 -3.62 30.75 14.78
N HIS A 229 -2.69 30.53 13.84
CA HIS A 229 -1.35 31.10 13.94
C HIS A 229 -0.60 31.05 12.61
N LYS A 230 0.28 32.04 12.35
CA LYS A 230 1.12 32.13 11.13
C LYS A 230 2.10 30.97 10.93
N ASN A 231 2.36 30.18 11.98
CA ASN A 231 3.25 28.99 11.92
C ASN A 231 2.52 27.74 11.43
N ILE A 232 1.27 27.87 11.01
CA ILE A 232 0.48 26.77 10.45
C ILE A 232 0.47 26.92 8.93
N SER A 233 0.88 25.89 8.22
CA SER A 233 0.92 25.86 6.76
C SER A 233 0.07 24.70 6.25
N ILE A 234 -0.71 24.96 5.21
CA ILE A 234 -1.48 23.93 4.51
C ILE A 234 -0.59 23.37 3.41
N ILE A 235 -0.57 22.05 3.25
CA ILE A 235 0.24 21.33 2.25
C ILE A 235 -0.61 20.36 1.43
#